data_AF-A0A2R6D8W9-F1
#
_entry.id   AF-A0A2R6D8W9-F1
#
_cell.length_a   1.000
_cell.length_b   1.000
_cell.length_c   1.000
_cell.angle_alpha   90.00
_cell.angle_beta   90.00
_cell.angle_gamma   90.00
#
_symmetry.space_group_name_H-M   'P 1'
#
loop_
_entity.id
_entity.type
_entity.pdbx_description
1 polymer ?
#
loop_
_entity_poly.entity_id
_entity_poly.type
_entity_poly.pdbx_seq_one_letter_code
_entity_poly.pdbx_strand_id
1 'polypeptide(L)'
;MTVTLLISRVSRTTATVVVVVLLALAGCSSGVPGGGETGTTNFYVSDQPSAIDDFAHLNVTVSQVTFVDREGNQTEKPANATLDLTQLRGANASLVDQYEIESGNYTKVFLDVSEVDATLTSGESADVKLPSEKLQLTQNFTVESGSSVDFVYDINVVERGNDGYNLLPVASESGTDVEIDEVDASVSASAAAEASAGEQSTETDA
;
A
#
# COMPACT_ATOMS: atom_id res chain seq x y z
N MET A 1 -79.52 19.76 32.81
CA MET A 1 -79.94 20.23 34.14
C MET A 1 -78.79 19.96 35.11
N THR A 2 -78.09 21.03 35.50
CA THR A 2 -77.51 21.29 36.84
C THR A 2 -76.53 20.25 37.43
N VAL A 3 -75.20 20.41 37.28
CA VAL A 3 -74.21 21.05 38.21
C VAL A 3 -74.03 20.32 39.54
N THR A 4 -72.79 19.91 39.87
CA THR A 4 -72.10 20.22 41.15
C THR A 4 -70.59 19.92 41.04
N LEU A 5 -69.79 20.94 41.32
CA LEU A 5 -68.32 20.97 41.39
C LEU A 5 -67.91 20.86 42.87
N LEU A 6 -66.88 20.09 43.23
CA LEU A 6 -66.22 20.20 44.55
C LEU A 6 -64.69 19.98 44.48
N ILE A 7 -63.98 21.07 44.19
CA ILE A 7 -62.84 21.67 44.90
C ILE A 7 -61.83 20.73 45.63
N SER A 8 -60.61 20.70 45.06
CA SER A 8 -59.26 20.93 45.65
C SER A 8 -58.67 19.95 46.68
N ARG A 9 -57.42 19.50 46.41
CA ARG A 9 -56.19 19.97 47.10
C ARG A 9 -54.93 19.28 46.53
N VAL A 10 -53.92 20.10 46.17
CA VAL A 10 -52.48 20.01 46.58
C VAL A 10 -51.73 18.68 46.34
N SER A 11 -50.49 18.58 45.88
CA SER A 11 -49.47 19.39 45.20
C SER A 11 -48.23 18.49 45.09
N ARG A 12 -47.42 18.63 44.02
CA ARG A 12 -45.98 18.24 43.92
C ARG A 12 -45.73 16.71 43.91
N THR A 13 -44.84 16.11 43.12
CA THR A 13 -43.63 16.59 42.44
C THR A 13 -43.27 15.50 41.41
N THR A 14 -43.05 15.87 40.15
CA THR A 14 -42.41 14.97 39.17
C THR A 14 -40.93 14.82 39.54
N ALA A 15 -40.55 13.66 40.06
CA ALA A 15 -39.14 13.29 40.21
C ALA A 15 -38.65 12.74 38.87
N THR A 16 -38.09 13.61 38.04
CA THR A 16 -37.28 13.23 36.88
C THR A 16 -35.98 12.63 37.42
N VAL A 17 -35.85 11.31 37.40
CA VAL A 17 -34.59 10.65 37.74
C VAL A 17 -33.67 10.76 36.52
N VAL A 18 -32.79 11.76 36.51
CA VAL A 18 -31.64 11.80 35.60
C VAL A 18 -30.53 11.00 36.27
N VAL A 19 -30.31 9.77 35.83
CA VAL A 19 -29.13 8.99 36.22
C VAL A 19 -27.98 9.45 35.33
N VAL A 20 -27.19 10.41 35.82
CA VAL A 20 -25.85 10.66 35.27
C VAL A 20 -24.91 9.62 35.89
N VAL A 21 -24.69 8.52 35.18
CA VAL A 21 -23.62 7.58 35.52
C VAL A 21 -22.30 8.24 35.12
N LEU A 22 -21.67 8.91 36.08
CA LEU A 22 -20.27 9.33 35.99
C LEU A 22 -19.38 8.09 36.09
N LEU A 23 -19.03 7.50 34.94
CA LEU A 23 -17.93 6.55 34.86
C LEU A 23 -16.61 7.30 35.11
N ALA A 24 -16.13 7.25 36.36
CA ALA A 24 -14.75 7.56 36.66
C ALA A 24 -13.87 6.41 36.14
N LEU A 25 -13.42 6.52 34.88
CA LEU A 25 -12.38 5.66 34.33
C LEU A 25 -11.06 6.04 35.00
N ALA A 26 -10.62 5.21 35.94
CA ALA A 26 -9.26 5.25 36.46
C ALA A 26 -8.29 4.99 35.29
N GLY A 27 -7.56 6.03 34.89
CA GLY A 27 -6.54 5.96 33.85
C GLY A 27 -5.33 5.17 34.32
N CYS A 28 -5.20 3.93 33.87
CA CYS A 28 -3.89 3.36 33.64
C CYS A 28 -3.35 4.02 32.38
N SER A 29 -2.43 4.98 32.57
CA SER A 29 -1.60 5.56 31.54
C SER A 29 -0.70 4.47 30.94
N SER A 30 -1.28 3.63 30.08
CA SER A 30 -0.53 2.97 29.04
C SER A 30 -0.08 4.08 28.11
N GLY A 31 1.19 4.49 28.23
CA GLY A 31 1.80 5.41 27.27
C GLY A 31 1.63 4.81 25.88
N VAL A 32 0.68 5.34 25.12
CA VAL A 32 0.62 5.13 23.68
C VAL A 32 1.90 5.80 23.17
N PRO A 33 2.89 5.07 22.62
CA PRO A 33 3.94 5.73 21.87
C PRO A 33 3.23 6.56 20.80
N GLY A 34 3.55 7.85 20.71
CA GLY A 34 2.83 8.79 19.85
C GLY A 34 2.69 8.21 18.45
N GLY A 35 1.48 7.73 18.13
CA GLY A 35 1.15 7.38 16.76
C GLY A 35 1.08 8.69 16.02
N GLY A 36 2.11 8.98 15.22
CA GLY A 36 2.02 10.05 14.25
C GLY A 36 0.75 9.85 13.44
N GLU A 37 0.12 10.96 13.04
CA GLU A 37 -0.97 10.90 12.09
C GLU A 37 -0.48 10.14 10.84
N THR A 38 -1.24 9.18 10.32
CA THR A 38 -0.83 8.36 9.15
C THR A 38 -1.57 8.79 7.88
N GLY A 39 -1.00 8.44 6.73
CA GLY A 39 -1.67 8.50 5.42
C GLY A 39 -1.37 7.23 4.62
N THR A 40 -2.02 7.09 3.46
CA THR A 40 -1.87 5.93 2.57
C THR A 40 -1.03 6.28 1.36
N THR A 41 -0.06 5.43 1.04
CA THR A 41 0.73 5.52 -0.20
C THR A 41 0.38 4.33 -1.09
N ASN A 42 -0.24 4.58 -2.23
CA ASN A 42 -0.42 3.57 -3.27
C ASN A 42 0.88 3.51 -4.08
N PHE A 43 1.60 2.39 -3.97
CA PHE A 43 2.95 2.29 -4.52
C PHE A 43 2.92 1.52 -5.84
N TYR A 44 3.25 2.21 -6.93
CA TYR A 44 3.28 1.66 -8.28
C TYR A 44 4.71 1.52 -8.77
N VAL A 45 4.92 0.58 -9.70
CA VAL A 45 6.17 0.44 -10.44
C VAL A 45 5.87 0.57 -11.93
N SER A 46 6.73 1.32 -12.64
CA SER A 46 6.73 1.50 -14.10
C SER A 46 8.12 1.24 -14.68
N ASP A 47 8.23 1.20 -16.00
CA ASP A 47 9.49 1.12 -16.73
C ASP A 47 9.59 2.11 -17.90
N GLN A 48 10.82 2.57 -18.15
CA GLN A 48 11.13 3.42 -19.29
C GLN A 48 11.47 2.66 -20.58
N PRO A 49 11.00 3.14 -21.75
CA PRO A 49 11.40 2.58 -23.03
C PRO A 49 12.89 2.85 -23.29
N SER A 50 13.72 1.85 -23.00
CA SER A 50 15.17 1.87 -23.13
C SER A 50 15.63 0.56 -23.76
N ALA A 51 16.36 -0.30 -23.04
CA ALA A 51 16.74 -1.63 -23.53
C ALA A 51 15.64 -2.69 -23.30
N ILE A 52 14.47 -2.29 -22.78
CA ILE A 52 13.37 -3.22 -22.45
C ILE A 52 12.83 -3.97 -23.69
N ASP A 53 13.05 -3.42 -24.88
CA ASP A 53 12.67 -4.03 -26.17
C ASP A 53 13.48 -5.29 -26.51
N ASP A 54 14.63 -5.49 -25.88
CA ASP A 54 15.45 -6.69 -26.09
C ASP A 54 14.86 -7.93 -25.39
N PHE A 55 13.96 -7.72 -24.41
CA PHE A 55 13.41 -8.76 -23.56
C PHE A 55 12.05 -9.26 -24.08
N ALA A 56 11.91 -10.59 -24.10
CA ALA A 56 10.61 -11.24 -24.18
C ALA A 56 9.87 -11.10 -22.83
N HIS A 57 10.59 -11.27 -21.73
CA HIS A 57 10.10 -11.10 -20.36
C HIS A 57 11.22 -10.56 -19.46
N LEU A 58 10.87 -9.65 -18.55
CA LEU A 58 11.77 -9.14 -17.53
C LEU A 58 11.02 -9.08 -16.20
N ASN A 59 11.01 -10.21 -15.50
CA ASN A 59 10.31 -10.37 -14.24
C ASN A 59 11.19 -9.91 -13.07
N VAL A 60 10.68 -9.00 -12.27
CA VAL A 60 11.35 -8.48 -11.08
C VAL A 60 10.50 -8.79 -9.86
N THR A 61 11.08 -9.49 -8.89
CA THR A 61 10.43 -9.79 -7.61
C THR A 61 10.87 -8.79 -6.55
N VAL A 62 9.92 -7.97 -6.10
CA VAL A 62 10.09 -6.97 -5.06
C VAL A 62 9.72 -7.59 -3.71
N SER A 63 10.65 -7.52 -2.76
CA SER A 63 10.49 -8.11 -1.42
C SER A 63 10.19 -7.07 -0.32
N GLN A 64 10.62 -5.82 -0.52
CA GLN A 64 10.40 -4.75 0.45
C GLN A 64 10.48 -3.37 -0.21
N VAL A 65 9.69 -2.44 0.30
CA VAL A 65 9.78 -1.00 0.02
C VAL A 65 10.18 -0.30 1.31
N THR A 66 11.18 0.58 1.25
CA THR A 66 11.62 1.36 2.41
C THR A 66 11.48 2.85 2.13
N PHE A 67 10.66 3.54 2.93
CA PHE A 67 10.47 4.98 2.85
C PHE A 67 11.39 5.68 3.85
N VAL A 68 12.13 6.70 3.42
CA VAL A 68 13.02 7.47 4.29
C VAL A 68 12.56 8.91 4.40
N ASP A 69 12.23 9.33 5.62
CA ASP A 69 11.76 10.68 5.90
C ASP A 69 12.91 11.72 5.81
N ARG A 70 12.58 13.00 5.99
CA ARG A 70 13.55 14.10 5.97
C ARG A 70 14.55 14.05 7.15
N GLU A 71 14.19 13.38 8.23
CA GLU A 71 15.04 13.20 9.42
C GLU A 71 15.98 11.98 9.27
N GLY A 72 15.73 11.13 8.26
CA GLY A 72 16.49 9.93 7.97
C GLY A 72 15.93 8.67 8.63
N ASN A 73 14.73 8.74 9.24
CA ASN A 73 14.07 7.55 9.78
C ASN A 73 13.54 6.69 8.63
N GLN A 74 13.63 5.37 8.80
CA GLN A 74 13.24 4.40 7.78
C GLN A 74 11.96 3.69 8.20
N THR A 75 10.99 3.65 7.29
CA THR A 75 9.78 2.84 7.41
C THR A 75 9.84 1.73 6.37
N GLU A 76 10.09 0.51 6.83
CA GLU A 76 10.16 -0.69 5.98
C GLU A 76 8.77 -1.31 5.84
N LYS A 77 8.39 -1.65 4.61
CA LYS A 77 7.13 -2.30 4.28
C LYS A 77 7.38 -3.53 3.42
N PRO A 78 6.89 -4.71 3.82
CA PRO A 78 7.06 -5.90 2.99
C PRO A 78 6.33 -5.72 1.66
N ALA A 79 6.96 -6.16 0.59
CA ALA A 79 6.35 -6.31 -0.71
C ALA A 79 6.45 -7.79 -1.10
N ASN A 80 5.43 -8.33 -1.76
CA ASN A 80 5.46 -9.70 -2.25
C ASN A 80 4.88 -9.72 -3.67
N ALA A 81 5.49 -8.91 -4.54
CA ALA A 81 5.02 -8.71 -5.90
C ALA A 81 6.11 -9.12 -6.89
N THR A 82 5.74 -9.88 -7.91
CA THR A 82 6.56 -10.13 -9.09
C THR A 82 5.91 -9.42 -10.27
N LEU A 83 6.69 -8.60 -10.97
CA LEU A 83 6.22 -7.71 -12.03
C LEU A 83 6.98 -7.99 -13.32
N ASP A 84 6.28 -8.16 -14.45
CA ASP A 84 6.93 -8.19 -15.76
C ASP A 84 7.09 -6.76 -16.29
N LEU A 85 8.30 -6.20 -16.18
CA LEU A 85 8.60 -4.83 -16.61
C LEU A 85 8.35 -4.61 -18.10
N THR A 86 8.37 -5.67 -18.92
CA THR A 86 8.06 -5.54 -20.35
C THR A 86 6.62 -5.10 -20.60
N GLN A 87 5.72 -5.26 -19.63
CA GLN A 87 4.34 -4.81 -19.68
C GLN A 87 4.13 -3.41 -19.08
N LEU A 88 5.14 -2.84 -18.42
CA LEU A 88 5.04 -1.61 -17.63
C LEU A 88 5.67 -0.39 -18.32
N ARG A 89 5.69 -0.40 -19.65
CA ARG A 89 6.41 0.62 -20.43
C ARG A 89 5.64 1.95 -20.43
N GLY A 90 6.35 3.05 -20.19
CA GLY A 90 5.80 4.40 -20.22
C GLY A 90 4.84 4.63 -19.04
N ALA A 91 3.63 5.11 -19.32
CA ALA A 91 2.61 5.37 -18.28
C ALA A 91 2.02 4.07 -17.68
N ASN A 92 2.24 2.91 -18.32
CA ASN A 92 1.73 1.65 -17.78
C ASN A 92 2.44 1.35 -16.45
N ALA A 93 1.67 1.23 -15.36
CA ALA A 93 2.22 0.94 -14.05
C ALA A 93 1.40 -0.12 -13.33
N SER A 94 2.06 -0.99 -12.56
CA SER A 94 1.37 -1.97 -11.73
C SER A 94 1.45 -1.56 -10.28
N LEU A 95 0.31 -1.65 -9.58
CA LEU A 95 0.27 -1.50 -8.13
C LEU A 95 1.06 -2.65 -7.49
N VAL A 96 1.98 -2.32 -6.60
CA VAL A 96 2.69 -3.28 -5.75
C VAL A 96 1.85 -3.57 -4.51
N ASP A 97 1.52 -2.52 -3.76
CA ASP A 97 0.66 -2.57 -2.58
C ASP A 97 0.25 -1.15 -2.14
N GLN A 98 -0.64 -1.08 -1.15
CA GLN A 98 -1.06 0.15 -0.47
C GLN A 98 -0.48 0.16 0.95
N TYR A 99 0.35 1.16 1.25
CA TYR A 99 1.05 1.23 2.53
C TYR A 99 0.51 2.36 3.40
N GLU A 100 0.09 2.04 4.62
CA GLU A 100 -0.13 3.07 5.65
C GLU A 100 1.21 3.44 6.30
N ILE A 101 1.63 4.70 6.13
CA ILE A 101 2.86 5.26 6.68
C ILE A 101 2.59 6.57 7.42
N GLU A 102 3.53 7.00 8.28
CA GLU A 102 3.38 8.25 9.00
C GLU A 102 3.28 9.43 8.02
N SER A 103 2.40 10.38 8.33
CA SER A 103 2.31 11.62 7.57
C SER A 103 3.59 12.42 7.76
N GLY A 104 4.08 13.03 6.69
CA GLY A 104 5.39 13.67 6.71
C GLY A 104 5.99 13.87 5.33
N ASN A 105 7.23 14.36 5.33
CA ASN A 105 8.00 14.61 4.12
C ASN A 105 9.07 13.54 3.97
N TYR A 106 9.04 12.84 2.85
CA TYR A 106 9.96 11.79 2.48
C TYR A 106 10.96 12.29 1.46
N THR A 107 12.17 11.72 1.47
CA THR A 107 13.29 12.15 0.64
C THR A 107 13.91 11.04 -0.19
N LYS A 108 13.69 9.78 0.22
CA LYS A 108 14.16 8.60 -0.51
C LYS A 108 13.16 7.46 -0.40
N VAL A 109 13.19 6.63 -1.43
CA VAL A 109 12.55 5.32 -1.43
C VAL A 109 13.59 4.29 -1.85
N PHE A 110 13.64 3.16 -1.15
CA PHE A 110 14.41 2.00 -1.56
C PHE A 110 13.47 0.89 -2.00
N LEU A 111 13.80 0.27 -3.13
CA LEU A 111 13.15 -0.93 -3.62
C LEU A 111 14.12 -2.11 -3.46
N ASP A 112 13.80 -3.02 -2.55
CA ASP A 112 14.56 -4.26 -2.35
C ASP A 112 14.05 -5.31 -3.35
N VAL A 113 14.95 -5.79 -4.20
CA VAL A 113 14.65 -6.78 -5.23
C VAL A 113 15.33 -8.08 -4.85
N SER A 114 14.54 -9.14 -4.65
CA SER A 114 15.06 -10.45 -4.27
C SER A 114 15.45 -11.31 -5.47
N GLU A 115 14.83 -11.08 -6.63
CA GLU A 115 15.03 -11.89 -7.82
C GLU A 115 14.77 -11.09 -9.09
N VAL A 116 15.56 -11.39 -10.13
CA VAL A 116 15.32 -10.93 -11.50
C VAL A 116 15.44 -12.13 -12.42
N ASP A 117 14.36 -12.42 -13.14
CA ASP A 117 14.29 -13.45 -14.18
C ASP A 117 14.08 -12.77 -15.53
N ALA A 118 15.06 -12.90 -16.40
CA ALA A 118 15.12 -12.14 -17.63
C ALA A 118 15.36 -13.05 -18.84
N THR A 119 14.45 -12.99 -19.80
CA THR A 119 14.52 -13.75 -21.06
C THR A 119 14.52 -12.78 -22.22
N LEU A 120 15.55 -12.85 -23.07
CA LEU A 120 15.66 -12.07 -24.30
C LEU A 120 14.66 -12.53 -25.35
N THR A 121 14.39 -11.68 -26.33
CA THR A 121 13.57 -12.00 -27.51
C THR A 121 14.15 -13.15 -28.35
N SER A 122 15.45 -13.45 -28.23
CA SER A 122 16.07 -14.65 -28.81
C SER A 122 15.67 -15.95 -28.09
N GLY A 123 15.12 -15.85 -26.88
CA GLY A 123 14.81 -16.96 -25.97
C GLY A 123 15.95 -17.31 -24.99
N GLU A 124 17.08 -16.59 -25.05
CA GLU A 124 18.21 -16.78 -24.13
C GLU A 124 17.99 -16.04 -22.81
N SER A 125 18.54 -16.56 -21.71
CA SER A 125 18.54 -15.85 -20.43
C SER A 125 19.55 -14.69 -20.45
N ALA A 126 19.17 -13.55 -19.90
CA ALA A 126 20.04 -12.37 -19.78
C ALA A 126 20.62 -12.24 -18.36
N ASP A 127 21.88 -11.80 -18.27
CA ASP A 127 22.48 -11.40 -17.01
C ASP A 127 22.12 -9.95 -16.70
N VAL A 128 21.16 -9.76 -15.80
CA VAL A 128 20.71 -8.44 -15.33
C VAL A 128 21.31 -8.16 -13.96
N LYS A 129 22.15 -7.14 -13.87
CA LYS A 129 22.78 -6.71 -12.62
C LYS A 129 21.97 -5.64 -11.93
N LEU A 130 21.82 -5.81 -10.62
CA LEU A 130 21.50 -4.70 -9.74
C LEU A 130 22.83 -4.17 -9.18
N PRO A 131 23.18 -2.89 -9.42
CA PRO A 131 24.43 -2.32 -8.90
C PRO A 131 24.50 -2.35 -7.37
N SER A 132 23.34 -2.47 -6.71
CA SER A 132 23.16 -2.72 -5.29
C SER A 132 21.93 -3.62 -5.09
N GLU A 133 21.91 -4.42 -4.01
CA GLU A 133 20.74 -5.25 -3.67
C GLU A 133 19.46 -4.43 -3.46
N LYS A 134 19.63 -3.13 -3.15
CA LYS A 134 18.54 -2.15 -3.01
C LYS A 134 18.68 -1.08 -4.08
N LEU A 135 17.64 -0.84 -4.86
CA LEU A 135 17.59 0.31 -5.77
C LEU A 135 17.20 1.54 -4.94
N GLN A 136 18.04 2.59 -4.96
CA GLN A 136 17.77 3.83 -4.23
C GLN A 136 17.23 4.90 -5.17
N LEU A 137 16.03 5.37 -4.89
CA LEU A 137 15.43 6.55 -5.51
C LEU A 137 15.54 7.74 -4.55
N THR A 138 16.08 8.86 -5.04
CA THR A 138 16.11 10.12 -4.27
C THR A 138 15.06 11.05 -4.85
N GLN A 139 13.84 10.97 -4.31
CA GLN A 139 12.68 11.74 -4.76
C GLN A 139 11.94 12.25 -3.53
N ASN A 140 11.63 13.54 -3.51
CA ASN A 140 10.86 14.13 -2.42
C ASN A 140 9.37 13.95 -2.68
N PHE A 141 8.62 13.57 -1.65
CA PHE A 141 7.16 13.56 -1.68
C PHE A 141 6.60 13.75 -0.27
N THR A 142 5.31 14.08 -0.19
CA THR A 142 4.62 14.33 1.08
C THR A 142 3.44 13.38 1.22
N VAL A 143 3.30 12.78 2.41
CA VAL A 143 2.10 12.04 2.80
C VAL A 143 1.34 12.90 3.79
N GLU A 144 0.09 13.24 3.44
CA GLU A 144 -0.80 14.00 4.32
C GLU A 144 -1.62 13.07 5.21
N SER A 145 -1.94 13.53 6.42
CA SER A 145 -2.78 12.77 7.36
C SER A 145 -4.14 12.44 6.74
N GLY A 146 -4.57 11.18 6.88
CA GLY A 146 -5.86 10.68 6.43
C GLY A 146 -6.09 10.74 4.92
N SER A 147 -5.05 11.04 4.14
CA SER A 147 -5.11 11.19 2.70
C SER A 147 -4.36 10.04 2.01
N SER A 148 -4.69 9.82 0.74
CA SER A 148 -4.01 8.85 -0.11
C SER A 148 -3.16 9.58 -1.16
N VAL A 149 -1.96 9.08 -1.40
CA VAL A 149 -1.06 9.56 -2.45
C VAL A 149 -0.61 8.41 -3.34
N ASP A 150 -0.64 8.62 -4.65
CA ASP A 150 -0.06 7.69 -5.60
C ASP A 150 1.43 8.01 -5.78
N PHE A 151 2.29 7.00 -5.69
CA PHE A 151 3.73 7.15 -5.89
C PHE A 151 4.20 6.14 -6.92
N VAL A 152 4.73 6.62 -8.04
CA VAL A 152 5.34 5.79 -9.08
C VAL A 152 6.84 5.67 -8.83
N TYR A 153 7.34 4.44 -8.84
CA TYR A 153 8.76 4.11 -8.83
C TYR A 153 9.15 3.58 -10.21
N ASP A 154 9.79 4.42 -11.00
CA ASP A 154 10.22 4.08 -12.36
C ASP A 154 11.57 3.37 -12.35
N ILE A 155 11.62 2.22 -13.01
CA ILE A 155 12.82 1.41 -13.21
C ILE A 155 13.21 1.52 -14.69
N ASN A 156 14.49 1.42 -14.98
CA ASN A 156 14.97 1.40 -16.34
C ASN A 156 16.04 0.32 -16.49
N VAL A 157 15.88 -0.53 -17.51
CA VAL A 157 16.91 -1.46 -17.94
C VAL A 157 17.80 -0.83 -19.00
N VAL A 158 19.11 -0.86 -18.76
CA VAL A 158 20.13 -0.33 -19.68
C VAL A 158 21.13 -1.41 -20.06
N GLU A 159 21.51 -1.45 -21.34
CA GLU A 159 22.55 -2.36 -21.82
C GLU A 159 23.91 -1.98 -21.20
N ARG A 160 24.63 -3.01 -20.79
CA ARG A 160 26.02 -2.96 -20.36
C ARG A 160 26.82 -3.80 -21.36
N GLY A 161 27.95 -3.26 -21.82
CA GLY A 161 28.82 -3.99 -22.75
C GLY A 161 29.16 -5.40 -22.27
N ASN A 162 29.40 -6.30 -23.24
CA ASN A 162 29.56 -7.75 -23.03
C ASN A 162 28.22 -8.50 -22.79
N ASP A 163 27.15 -8.04 -23.45
CA ASP A 163 25.79 -8.63 -23.45
C ASP A 163 25.12 -8.70 -22.07
N GLY A 164 25.47 -7.75 -21.18
CA GLY A 164 24.87 -7.64 -19.84
C GLY A 164 23.87 -6.49 -19.77
N TYR A 165 23.09 -6.43 -18.69
CA TYR A 165 22.15 -5.34 -18.46
C TYR A 165 22.22 -4.85 -17.02
N ASN A 166 21.81 -3.61 -16.76
CA ASN A 166 21.64 -3.08 -15.41
C ASN A 166 20.22 -2.57 -15.20
N LEU A 167 19.65 -2.79 -14.01
CA LEU A 167 18.44 -2.10 -13.56
C LEU A 167 18.81 -0.86 -12.75
N LEU A 168 18.22 0.27 -13.08
CA LEU A 168 18.45 1.57 -12.45
C LEU A 168 17.12 2.27 -12.16
N PRO A 169 16.95 2.90 -10.99
CA PRO A 169 15.79 3.76 -10.78
C PRO A 169 15.94 5.08 -11.55
N VAL A 170 14.82 5.68 -11.97
CA VAL A 170 14.84 6.96 -12.69
C VAL A 170 14.05 8.03 -11.95
N ALA A 171 14.78 8.90 -11.23
CA ALA A 171 14.19 9.96 -10.42
C ALA A 171 13.29 10.92 -11.19
N SER A 172 13.64 11.25 -12.44
CA SER A 172 12.87 12.20 -13.24
C SER A 172 11.50 11.70 -13.68
N GLU A 173 11.32 10.37 -13.76
CA GLU A 173 10.06 9.72 -14.14
C GLU A 173 9.37 9.05 -12.94
N SER A 174 9.85 9.32 -11.72
CA SER A 174 9.27 8.79 -10.49
C SER A 174 8.65 9.90 -9.64
N GLY A 175 7.70 9.54 -8.77
CA GLY A 175 7.10 10.45 -7.81
C GLY A 175 5.58 10.46 -7.88
N THR A 176 4.99 11.55 -7.38
CA THR A 176 3.53 11.69 -7.17
C THR A 176 2.79 12.38 -8.31
N ASP A 177 3.52 12.95 -9.27
CA ASP A 177 3.00 13.75 -10.38
C ASP A 177 3.16 13.02 -11.73
N VAL A 178 3.26 11.69 -11.69
CA VAL A 178 3.46 10.82 -12.86
C VAL A 178 2.12 10.26 -13.32
N GLU A 179 1.91 10.19 -14.64
CA GLU A 179 0.71 9.59 -15.22
C GLU A 179 0.71 8.07 -14.98
N ILE A 180 -0.46 7.53 -14.60
CA ILE A 180 -0.63 6.11 -14.29
C ILE A 180 -1.74 5.55 -15.19
N ASP A 181 -1.35 4.67 -16.09
CA ASP A 181 -2.24 3.72 -16.74
C ASP A 181 -2.10 2.38 -16.01
N GLU A 182 -2.98 2.12 -15.05
CA GLU A 182 -2.87 0.92 -14.21
C GLU A 182 -3.04 -0.35 -15.06
N VAL A 183 -2.09 -1.27 -14.91
CA VAL A 183 -2.12 -2.59 -15.53
C VAL A 183 -1.96 -3.69 -14.48
N ASP A 184 -2.80 -4.71 -14.56
CA ASP A 184 -2.65 -5.94 -13.78
C ASP A 184 -1.48 -6.77 -14.34
N ALA A 185 -0.25 -6.36 -14.04
CA ALA A 185 0.98 -7.08 -14.42
C ALA A 185 1.60 -7.86 -13.26
N SER A 186 0.98 -7.82 -12.07
CA SER A 186 1.37 -8.68 -10.94
C SER A 186 1.14 -10.14 -11.32
N VAL A 187 2.22 -10.87 -11.57
CA VAL A 187 2.16 -12.34 -11.70
C VAL A 187 2.00 -12.92 -10.30
N SER A 188 0.78 -12.79 -9.77
CA SER A 188 0.39 -13.38 -8.50
C SER A 188 0.68 -14.88 -8.53
N ALA A 189 1.58 -15.35 -7.66
CA ALA A 189 1.73 -16.76 -7.36
C ALA A 189 0.44 -17.26 -6.67
N SER A 190 -0.55 -17.60 -7.49
CA SER A 190 -1.81 -18.32 -7.23
C SER A 190 -2.53 -18.08 -5.89
N ALA A 191 -3.70 -17.45 -6.01
CA ALA A 191 -4.98 -17.95 -5.50
C ALA A 191 -4.95 -19.23 -4.62
N ALA A 192 -5.06 -19.05 -3.30
CA ALA A 192 -5.77 -20.00 -2.46
C ALA A 192 -7.23 -19.56 -2.39
N ALA A 193 -8.04 -20.13 -3.28
CA ALA A 193 -9.49 -20.05 -3.19
C ALA A 193 -9.96 -20.77 -1.92
N GLU A 194 -10.17 -20.02 -0.84
CA GLU A 194 -10.95 -20.47 0.32
C GLU A 194 -12.44 -20.43 -0.06
N ALA A 195 -12.84 -21.32 -0.97
CA ALA A 195 -14.24 -21.68 -1.19
C ALA A 195 -14.56 -22.90 -0.33
N SER A 196 -14.68 -22.71 0.99
CA SER A 196 -15.39 -23.68 1.82
C SER A 196 -16.88 -23.35 1.76
N ALA A 197 -17.52 -23.92 0.74
CA ALA A 197 -18.96 -23.94 0.60
C ALA A 197 -19.58 -24.60 1.83
N GLY A 198 -20.48 -23.85 2.50
CA GLY A 198 -21.40 -24.42 3.45
C GLY A 198 -22.40 -25.31 2.71
N GLU A 199 -22.44 -26.59 3.07
CA GLU A 199 -23.56 -27.46 2.78
C GLU A 199 -24.14 -27.99 4.09
N GLN A 200 -25.13 -27.24 4.56
CA GLN A 200 -26.15 -27.67 5.49
C GLN A 200 -26.96 -28.79 4.83
N SER A 201 -26.96 -29.98 5.43
CA SER A 201 -27.99 -31.00 5.19
C SER A 201 -28.58 -31.40 6.53
N THR A 202 -29.84 -30.99 6.70
CA THR A 202 -30.79 -31.45 7.70
C THR A 202 -31.37 -32.82 7.33
N GLU A 203 -31.98 -33.48 8.33
CA GLU A 203 -33.00 -34.57 8.21
C GLU A 203 -32.43 -36.02 8.20
N THR A 204 -32.91 -37.11 8.85
CA THR A 204 -33.89 -37.44 9.93
C THR A 204 -33.79 -38.97 10.20
N ASP A 205 -34.27 -39.42 11.38
CA ASP A 205 -34.73 -40.76 11.80
C ASP A 205 -33.73 -41.88 12.17
N ALA A 206 -33.67 -42.20 13.47
CA ALA A 206 -34.14 -43.46 14.08
C ALA A 206 -33.92 -43.48 15.61
#